data_AF-A0A3E0TWI6-F1
#
_entry.id   AF-A0A3E0TWI6-F1
#
_cell.length_a   1.000
_cell.length_b   1.000
_cell.length_c   1.000
_cell.angle_alpha   90.00
_cell.angle_beta   90.00
_cell.angle_gamma   90.00
#
_symmetry.space_group_name_H-M   'P 1'
#
loop_
_entity.id
_entity.type
_entity.pdbx_description
1 polymer ?
#
loop_
_entity_poly.entity_id
_entity_poly.type
_entity_poly.pdbx_seq_one_letter_code
_entity_poly.pdbx_strand_id
1 'polypeptide(L)' 'MGGISIWQLLIIAVIVILLFGTKKLRTLGTDLGSAVKGFKKAVSDENSDTTAKTDSLDDNSAAANVEKTAAEKEKDRA' A
#
# COMPACT_ATOMS: atom_id res chain seq x y z
N MET A 1 0.10 -15.56 33.30
CA MET A 1 -0.06 -15.75 31.85
C MET A 1 0.07 -14.40 31.18
N GLY A 2 1.29 -14.01 30.79
CA GLY A 2 1.56 -12.73 30.13
C GLY A 2 1.07 -12.80 28.69
N GLY A 3 0.03 -12.03 28.36
CA GLY A 3 -0.51 -11.94 27.00
C GLY A 3 0.47 -11.27 26.04
N ILE A 4 0.25 -11.48 24.75
CA ILE A 4 0.94 -10.76 23.69
C ILE A 4 0.55 -9.28 23.84
N SER A 5 1.50 -8.46 24.30
CA SER A 5 1.27 -7.02 24.43
C SER A 5 1.62 -6.31 23.13
N ILE A 6 0.88 -5.23 22.85
CA ILE A 6 1.02 -4.41 21.63
C ILE A 6 2.46 -3.94 21.42
N TRP A 7 3.19 -3.68 22.51
CA TRP A 7 4.59 -3.22 22.47
C TRP A 7 5.55 -4.27 21.89
N GLN A 8 5.31 -5.55 22.15
CA GLN A 8 6.11 -6.65 21.64
C GLN A 8 5.86 -6.84 20.14
N LEU A 9 4.61 -6.68 19.69
CA LEU A 9 4.28 -6.76 18.26
C LEU A 9 4.93 -5.64 17.45
N LEU A 10 5.00 -4.41 17.99
CA LEU A 10 5.69 -3.30 17.32
C LEU A 10 7.19 -3.58 17.15
N ILE A 11 7.84 -4.10 18.19
CA ILE A 11 9.27 -4.47 18.12
C ILE A 11 9.52 -5.54 17.07
N ILE A 12 8.67 -6.58 17.01
CA ILE A 12 8.76 -7.63 16.00
C ILE A 12 8.53 -7.04 14.59
N ALA A 13 7.53 -6.17 14.43
CA ALA A 13 7.23 -5.53 13.15
C ALA A 13 8.41 -4.72 12.62
N VAL A 14 9.12 -3.98 13.48
CA VAL A 14 10.34 -3.24 13.09
C VAL A 14 11.42 -4.19 12.57
N ILE A 15 11.66 -5.31 13.26
CA ILE A 15 12.65 -6.30 12.83
C ILE A 15 12.27 -6.88 11.45
N VAL A 16 11.01 -7.25 11.25
CA VAL A 16 10.53 -7.75 9.95
C VAL A 16 10.73 -6.71 8.84
N ILE A 17 10.41 -5.45 9.09
CA ILE A 17 10.62 -4.36 8.12
C ILE A 17 12.11 -4.21 7.78
N LEU A 18 13.02 -4.34 8.74
CA LEU A 18 14.46 -4.26 8.50
C LEU A 18 14.99 -5.44 7.70
N LEU A 19 14.52 -6.66 7.96
CA LEU A 19 14.95 -7.87 7.24
C LEU A 19 14.47 -7.91 5.79
N PHE A 20 13.20 -7.59 5.57
CA PHE A 20 12.57 -7.69 4.25
C PHE A 20 12.63 -6.39 3.45
N GLY A 21 12.87 -5.26 4.13
CA GLY A 21 12.86 -3.91 3.57
C GLY A 21 11.45 -3.38 3.29
N THR A 22 11.28 -2.06 3.39
CA THR A 22 9.97 -1.39 3.16
C THR A 22 9.45 -1.54 1.72
N LYS A 23 10.33 -1.72 0.73
CA LYS A 23 9.93 -1.87 -0.68
C LYS A 23 9.11 -3.15 -0.90
N LYS A 24 9.57 -4.30 -0.39
CA LYS A 24 8.87 -5.58 -0.54
C LYS A 24 7.59 -5.63 0.30
N LEU A 25 7.64 -5.06 1.51
CA LEU A 25 6.46 -4.96 2.36
C LEU A 25 5.40 -4.05 1.77
N ARG A 26 5.79 -2.96 1.08
CA ARG A 26 4.83 -2.07 0.41
C ARG A 26 4.15 -2.77 -0.76
N THR A 27 4.89 -3.43 -1.64
CA THR A 27 4.30 -4.11 -2.80
C THR A 27 3.34 -5.22 -2.35
N LEU A 28 3.76 -6.08 -1.42
CA LEU A 28 2.89 -7.13 -0.87
C LEU A 28 1.74 -6.54 -0.06
N GLY A 29 2.01 -5.49 0.73
CA GLY A 29 0.99 -4.81 1.53
C GLY A 29 -0.09 -4.13 0.70
N THR A 30 0.24 -3.59 -0.49
CA THR A 30 -0.75 -3.03 -1.41
C THR A 30 -1.67 -4.11 -1.97
N ASP A 31 -1.13 -5.27 -2.35
CA ASP A 31 -1.91 -6.37 -2.91
C ASP A 31 -2.83 -7.00 -1.85
N LEU A 32 -2.26 -7.35 -0.68
CA LEU A 32 -3.03 -7.88 0.44
C LEU A 32 -4.01 -6.84 1.00
N GLY A 33 -3.59 -5.58 1.09
CA GLY A 33 -4.42 -4.48 1.59
C GLY A 33 -5.63 -4.22 0.71
N SER A 34 -5.47 -4.32 -0.62
CA SER A 34 -6.57 -4.18 -1.58
C SER A 34 -7.60 -5.31 -1.44
N ALA A 35 -7.14 -6.55 -1.26
CA ALA A 35 -8.02 -7.70 -1.02
C ALA A 35 -8.78 -7.56 0.31
N VAL A 36 -8.09 -7.17 1.39
CA VAL A 36 -8.71 -6.95 2.71
C VAL A 36 -9.66 -5.74 2.70
N LYS A 37 -9.36 -4.68 1.93
CA LYS A 37 -10.25 -3.52 1.76
C LYS A 37 -11.59 -3.91 1.12
N GLY A 38 -11.55 -4.76 0.08
CA GLY A 38 -12.74 -5.32 -0.54
C GLY A 38 -13.56 -6.19 0.41
N PHE A 39 -12.89 -7.06 1.18
CA PHE A 39 -13.53 -7.89 2.19
C PHE A 39 -14.21 -7.07 3.30
N LYS A 40 -13.50 -6.07 3.86
CA LYS A 40 -14.08 -5.17 4.87
C LYS A 40 -15.29 -4.42 4.32
N LYS A 41 -15.23 -3.98 3.05
CA LYS A 41 -16.33 -3.28 2.41
C LYS A 41 -17.55 -4.18 2.23
N ALA A 42 -17.37 -5.40 1.72
CA ALA A 42 -18.47 -6.36 1.57
C ALA A 42 -19.12 -6.73 2.91
N VAL A 43 -18.32 -6.99 3.94
CA VAL A 43 -18.82 -7.29 5.30
C VAL A 43 -19.51 -6.07 5.92
N SER A 44 -18.98 -4.86 5.69
CA SER A 44 -19.58 -3.63 6.22
C SER A 44 -20.87 -3.25 5.49
N ASP A 45 -20.95 -3.50 4.19
CA ASP A 45 -22.16 -3.25 3.37
C ASP A 45 -23.29 -4.22 3.75
N GLU A 46 -22.99 -5.49 4.08
CA GLU A 46 -23.99 -6.45 4.59
C GLU A 46 -24.55 -6.05 5.97
N ASN A 47 -23.77 -5.32 6.78
CA ASN A 47 -24.18 -4.87 8.10
C ASN A 47 -24.73 -3.43 8.12
N SER A 48 -24.68 -2.68 7.01
CA SER A 48 -25.05 -1.26 6.93
C SER A 48 -26.01 -0.95 5.78
N ASP A 49 -27.21 -1.54 5.78
CA ASP A 49 -28.29 -1.16 4.87
C ASP A 49 -28.92 0.24 5.16
N THR A 50 -28.27 1.09 5.96
CA THR A 50 -28.69 2.49 6.16
C THR A 50 -27.51 3.37 6.52
N THR A 51 -26.70 3.80 5.56
CA THR A 51 -26.19 5.19 5.43
C THR A 51 -25.11 5.28 4.34
N ALA A 52 -25.48 5.95 3.24
CA ALA A 52 -24.66 6.80 2.37
C ALA A 52 -23.25 6.33 1.92
N LYS A 53 -23.20 5.92 0.64
CA LYS A 53 -22.19 6.24 -0.37
C LYS A 53 -21.19 7.36 0.01
N THR A 54 -19.91 7.02 0.17
CA THR A 54 -18.65 7.83 0.01
C THR A 54 -17.51 6.86 0.39
N ASP A 55 -16.48 6.51 -0.38
CA ASP A 55 -15.54 7.31 -1.15
C ASP A 55 -15.10 6.55 -2.42
N SER A 56 -15.26 7.20 -3.56
CA SER A 56 -14.30 7.08 -4.65
C SER A 56 -13.11 7.94 -4.26
N LEU A 57 -11.96 7.32 -3.98
CA LEU A 57 -10.67 8.00 -4.05
C LEU A 57 -9.73 7.07 -4.80
N ASP A 58 -9.59 7.40 -6.09
CA ASP A 58 -8.36 7.24 -6.85
C ASP A 58 -7.16 7.65 -5.99
N ASP A 59 -6.10 6.84 -6.03
CA ASP A 59 -4.76 7.38 -5.83
C ASP A 59 -3.77 6.60 -6.71
N ASN A 60 -3.76 7.01 -7.99
CA ASN A 60 -2.61 6.83 -8.85
C ASN A 60 -1.48 7.75 -8.34
N SER A 61 -0.61 7.23 -7.48
CA SER A 61 0.75 7.78 -7.29
C SER A 61 1.66 6.84 -6.50
N ALA A 62 2.42 6.00 -7.22
CA ALA A 62 3.82 5.68 -6.90
C ALA A 62 4.52 4.95 -8.06
N ALA A 63 4.37 5.44 -9.30
CA ALA A 63 5.20 5.02 -10.44
C ALA A 63 5.44 6.18 -11.41
N ALA A 64 5.83 7.34 -10.89
CA ALA A 64 6.19 8.50 -11.73
C ALA A 64 7.26 9.39 -11.07
N ASN A 65 8.41 8.83 -10.65
CA ASN A 65 9.66 9.61 -10.54
C ASN A 65 10.92 8.75 -10.31
N VAL A 66 11.33 7.97 -11.31
CA VAL A 66 12.77 7.75 -11.60
C VAL A 66 12.85 7.61 -13.12
N GLU A 67 13.82 8.29 -13.73
CA GLU A 67 14.20 8.16 -15.15
C GLU A 67 13.47 9.07 -16.15
N LYS A 68 13.62 10.38 -15.95
CA LYS A 68 13.84 11.28 -17.08
C LYS A 68 15.29 11.76 -16.99
N THR A 69 16.02 11.66 -18.12
CA THR A 69 17.23 12.42 -18.47
C THR A 69 18.58 11.67 -18.36
N ALA A 70 18.95 10.91 -19.39
CA ALA A 70 20.29 10.95 -19.99
C ALA A 70 20.31 10.27 -21.38
N ALA A 71 20.66 11.06 -22.40
CA ALA A 71 21.19 10.65 -23.72
C ALA A 71 20.25 9.99 -24.76
N GLU A 72 19.42 10.80 -25.43
CA GLU A 72 19.39 10.78 -26.92
C GLU A 72 18.89 12.13 -27.45
N LYS A 73 19.82 13.04 -27.73
CA LYS A 73 19.55 14.32 -28.40
C LYS A 73 20.66 14.56 -29.41
N GLU A 74 20.70 13.80 -30.50
CA GLU A 74 21.51 14.20 -31.67
C GLU A 74 21.16 13.44 -32.97
N LYS A 75 19.92 13.53 -33.44
CA LYS A 75 19.63 13.44 -34.89
C LYS A 75 18.26 14.05 -35.14
N ASP A 76 18.09 14.67 -36.30
CA ASP A 76 16.88 15.40 -36.74
C ASP A 76 16.72 16.81 -36.16
N ARG A 77 17.71 17.65 -36.42
CA ARG A 77 17.55 19.04 -36.93
C ARG A 77 18.91 19.71 -37.15
N ALA A 78 19.56 19.32 -38.25
CA ALA A 78 20.50 20.14 -39.02
C ALA A 78 20.44 19.67 -40.47
#